data_AF-A0A8J7M2Z2-F1
#
_entry.id   AF-A0A8J7M2Z2-F1
#
_cell.length_a   1.000
_cell.length_b   1.000
_cell.length_c   1.000
_cell.angle_alpha   90.00
_cell.angle_beta   90.00
_cell.angle_gamma   90.00
#
_symmetry.space_group_name_H-M   'P 1'
#
loop_
_entity.id
_entity.type
_entity.pdbx_description
1 polymer ?
#
loop_
_entity_poly.entity_id
_entity_poly.type
_entity_poly.pdbx_seq_one_letter_code
_entity_poly.pdbx_strand_id
1 'polypeptide(L)' 'MKRLAMLGVLVLVVATAGCSGNKSQELLETARFEEKQNNRDHARQLYQEIVAKYPDSPGAKEARERLAALGAKP' A
#
# COMPACT_ATOMS: atom_id res chain seq x y z
N MET A 1 -42.67 -11.63 4.82
CA MET A 1 -42.05 -12.64 3.93
C MET A 1 -41.25 -12.01 2.78
N LYS A 2 -41.83 -11.24 1.85
CA LYS A 2 -41.07 -10.64 0.71
C LYS A 2 -40.15 -9.46 1.07
N ARG A 3 -40.48 -8.67 2.11
CA ARG A 3 -39.65 -7.54 2.58
C ARG A 3 -38.39 -7.98 3.35
N LEU A 4 -38.48 -9.12 4.03
CA LEU A 4 -37.33 -9.77 4.70
C LEU A 4 -36.34 -10.33 3.67
N ALA A 5 -36.83 -10.83 2.53
CA ALA A 5 -35.98 -11.26 1.43
C ALA A 5 -35.23 -10.08 0.75
N MET A 6 -35.83 -8.89 0.69
CA MET A 6 -35.17 -7.68 0.13
C MET A 6 -34.06 -7.13 1.04
N LEU A 7 -34.21 -7.21 2.36
CA LEU A 7 -33.17 -6.77 3.32
C LEU A 7 -31.97 -7.73 3.37
N GLY A 8 -32.18 -9.03 3.08
CA GLY A 8 -31.09 -10.02 3.03
C GLY A 8 -30.16 -9.86 1.82
N VAL A 9 -30.66 -9.36 0.69
CA VAL A 9 -29.86 -9.18 -0.54
C VAL A 9 -28.94 -7.96 -0.46
N LEU A 10 -29.32 -6.91 0.28
CA LEU A 10 -28.53 -5.67 0.38
C LEU A 10 -27.24 -5.85 1.22
N VAL A 11 -27.25 -6.75 2.20
CA VAL A 11 -26.10 -7.00 3.09
C VAL A 11 -25.00 -7.83 2.40
N LEU A 12 -25.34 -8.61 1.37
CA LEU A 12 -24.38 -9.50 0.70
C LEU A 12 -23.41 -8.77 -0.25
N VAL A 13 -23.77 -7.57 -0.73
CA VAL A 13 -22.97 -6.83 -1.74
C VAL A 13 -21.82 -6.03 -1.11
N VAL A 14 -21.87 -5.72 0.18
CA VAL A 14 -20.85 -4.89 0.86
C VAL A 14 -19.59 -5.69 1.24
N ALA A 15 -19.66 -7.03 1.21
CA ALA A 15 -18.56 -7.89 1.67
C ALA A 15 -17.42 -8.08 0.65
N THR A 16 -17.55 -7.61 -0.60
CA THR A 16 -16.52 -7.79 -1.64
C THR A 16 -15.65 -6.55 -1.87
N ALA A 17 -15.84 -5.47 -1.11
CA ALA A 17 -14.99 -4.28 -1.17
C ALA A 17 -13.68 -4.40 -0.34
N GLY A 18 -13.29 -5.62 0.03
CA GLY A 18 -12.04 -5.91 0.72
C GLY A 18 -10.85 -5.80 -0.24
N CYS A 19 -10.11 -4.70 -0.13
CA CYS A 19 -8.72 -4.50 -0.58
C CYS A 19 -8.35 -5.18 -1.91
N SER A 20 -8.41 -4.43 -3.00
CA SER A 20 -7.82 -4.81 -4.29
C SER A 20 -6.28 -4.81 -4.22
N GLY A 21 -5.71 -5.84 -3.58
CA GLY A 21 -4.73 -6.74 -4.17
C GLY A 21 -3.32 -6.27 -4.56
N ASN A 22 -2.89 -5.02 -4.31
CA ASN A 22 -1.51 -4.62 -4.64
C ASN A 22 -0.68 -4.27 -3.41
N LYS A 23 -0.19 -5.31 -2.72
CA LYS A 23 0.57 -5.19 -1.47
C LYS A 23 1.80 -4.27 -1.58
N SER A 24 2.45 -4.26 -2.75
CA SER A 24 3.58 -3.37 -3.00
C SER A 24 3.19 -1.90 -3.02
N GLN A 25 1.98 -1.57 -3.47
CA GLN A 25 1.45 -0.20 -3.47
C GLN A 25 1.01 0.23 -2.08
N GLU A 26 0.37 -0.64 -1.29
CA GLU A 26 0.01 -0.35 0.11
C GLU A 26 1.26 -0.02 0.95
N LEU A 27 2.32 -0.82 0.81
CA LEU A 27 3.59 -0.55 1.50
C LEU A 27 4.22 0.75 1.01
N LEU A 28 4.15 1.03 -0.28
CA LEU A 28 4.70 2.26 -0.88
C LEU A 28 3.98 3.51 -0.35
N GLU A 29 2.66 3.47 -0.24
CA GLU A 29 1.86 4.54 0.36
C GLU A 29 2.27 4.79 1.81
N THR A 30 2.46 3.72 2.58
CA THR A 30 2.93 3.81 3.96
C THR A 30 4.34 4.41 4.03
N ALA A 31 5.27 3.96 3.20
CA ALA A 31 6.63 4.49 3.14
C ALA A 31 6.65 5.99 2.81
N ARG A 32 5.84 6.44 1.85
CA ARG A 32 5.69 7.86 1.52
C ARG A 32 5.09 8.68 2.66
N PHE A 33 4.15 8.10 3.39
CA PHE A 33 3.53 8.75 4.54
C PHE A 33 4.55 8.97 5.67
N GLU A 34 5.33 7.94 6.01
CA GLU A 34 6.43 8.03 6.99
C GLU A 34 7.48 9.06 6.55
N GLU A 35 7.83 9.07 5.26
CA GLU A 35 8.77 10.05 4.71
C GLU A 35 8.26 11.49 4.87
N LYS A 36 6.98 11.74 4.55
CA LYS A 36 6.34 13.04 4.72
C LYS A 36 6.27 13.48 6.17
N GLN A 37 6.14 12.54 7.10
CA GLN A 37 6.20 12.80 8.55
C GLN A 37 7.63 12.96 9.09
N ASN A 38 8.62 13.03 8.20
CA ASN A 38 10.05 13.11 8.52
C ASN A 38 10.58 11.88 9.28
N ASN A 39 9.83 10.77 9.30
CA ASN A 39 10.29 9.48 9.80
C ASN A 39 11.05 8.73 8.70
N ARG A 40 12.15 9.34 8.25
CA ARG A 40 12.91 8.89 7.07
C ARG A 40 13.54 7.52 7.27
N ASP A 41 13.83 7.14 8.50
CA ASP A 41 14.46 5.85 8.81
C ASP A 41 13.46 4.70 8.59
N HIS A 42 12.24 4.85 9.10
CA HIS A 42 11.17 3.88 8.86
C HIS A 42 10.75 3.86 7.38
N ALA A 43 10.68 5.02 6.73
CA ALA A 43 10.43 5.09 5.29
C ALA A 43 11.46 4.28 4.48
N ARG A 44 12.76 4.40 4.79
CA ARG A 44 13.81 3.61 4.13
C ARG A 44 13.62 2.11 4.33
N GLN A 45 13.26 1.67 5.54
CA GLN A 45 12.99 0.25 5.82
C GLN A 45 11.83 -0.28 4.97
N LEU A 46 10.73 0.47 4.88
CA LEU A 46 9.58 0.10 4.08
C LEU A 46 9.91 0.07 2.57
N TYR A 47 10.65 1.06 2.06
CA TYR A 47 11.11 1.03 0.67
C TYR A 47 12.01 -0.17 0.37
N GLN A 48 12.93 -0.51 1.28
CA GLN A 48 13.78 -1.70 1.15
C GLN A 48 12.95 -2.99 1.14
N GLU A 49 11.94 -3.09 2.00
CA GLU A 49 11.02 -4.22 2.03
C GLU A 49 10.27 -4.39 0.70
N ILE A 50 9.80 -3.29 0.10
CA ILE A 50 9.11 -3.34 -1.20
C ILE A 50 10.05 -3.89 -2.28
N VAL A 51 11.30 -3.42 -2.32
CA VAL A 51 12.30 -3.89 -3.29
C VAL A 51 12.64 -5.36 -3.09
N ALA A 52 12.72 -5.81 -1.84
CA ALA A 52 13.06 -7.19 -1.50
C ALA A 52 11.91 -8.17 -1.79
N LYS A 53 10.67 -7.81 -1.45
CA LYS A 53 9.51 -8.71 -1.54
C LYS A 53 8.78 -8.63 -2.89
N TYR A 54 8.88 -7.49 -3.59
CA TYR A 54 8.14 -7.24 -4.83
C TYR A 54 9.04 -6.65 -5.93
N PRO A 55 10.22 -7.25 -6.23
CA PRO A 55 11.27 -6.62 -7.03
C PRO A 55 10.82 -6.13 -8.42
N ASP A 56 9.85 -6.80 -9.04
CA ASP A 56 9.36 -6.50 -10.38
C ASP A 56 8.07 -5.66 -10.39
N SER A 57 7.58 -5.25 -9.22
CA SER A 57 6.35 -4.45 -9.15
C SER A 57 6.62 -2.98 -9.49
N PRO A 58 5.59 -2.25 -9.97
CA PRO A 58 5.68 -0.80 -10.12
C PRO A 58 6.10 -0.10 -8.82
N GLY A 59 5.69 -0.62 -7.65
CA GLY A 59 6.06 -0.06 -6.36
C GLY A 59 7.55 -0.23 -6.04
N ALA A 60 8.18 -1.33 -6.46
CA ALA A 60 9.62 -1.50 -6.30
C ALA A 60 10.44 -0.59 -7.21
N LYS A 61 9.93 -0.20 -8.40
CA LYS A 61 10.58 0.82 -9.22
C LYS A 61 10.65 2.15 -8.46
N GLU A 62 9.50 2.63 -7.98
CA GLU A 62 9.44 3.90 -7.24
C GLU A 62 10.23 3.84 -5.91
N ALA A 63 10.15 2.72 -5.18
CA ALA A 63 10.88 2.55 -3.92
C ALA A 63 12.41 2.68 -4.12
N ARG A 64 12.96 2.16 -5.22
CA ARG A 64 14.39 2.34 -5.56
C ARG A 64 14.74 3.80 -5.81
N GLU A 65 13.89 4.53 -6.53
CA GLU A 65 14.06 5.96 -6.79
C GLU A 65 14.05 6.78 -5.49
N ARG A 66 13.12 6.48 -4.58
CA ARG A 66 13.05 7.13 -3.26
C ARG A 66 14.25 6.80 -2.38
N LEU A 67 14.71 5.55 -2.37
CA LEU A 67 15.92 5.16 -1.63
C LEU A 67 17.16 5.92 -2.11
N ALA A 68 17.31 6.08 -3.42
CA ALA A 68 18.39 6.87 -3.99
C ALA A 68 18.30 8.35 -3.55
N ALA A 69 17.11 8.95 -3.57
CA ALA A 69 16.89 10.33 -3.12
C ALA A 69 17.16 10.53 -1.62
N LEU A 70 16.85 9.53 -0.78
CA LEU A 70 17.11 9.59 0.67
C LEU A 70 18.57 9.31 1.04
N GLY A 71 19.30 8.55 0.21
CA GLY A 71 20.72 8.25 0.39
C GLY A 71 21.65 9.31 -0.22
N ALA A 72 21.18 10.06 -1.21
CA ALA A 72 21.84 11.27 -1.68
C ALA A 72 21.78 12.33 -0.58
N LYS A 73 22.85 12.41 0.23
CA LYS A 73 23.06 13.55 1.14
C LYS A 73 23.04 14.83 0.28
N PRO A 74 22.37 15.91 0.70
CA PRO A 74 22.44 17.19 -0.02
C PRO A 74 23.88 17.71 -0.10
#